data_AF-A0A849H9D9-F1
#
_entry.id   AF-A0A849H9D9-F1
#
_cell.length_a   1.000
_cell.length_b   1.000
_cell.length_c   1.000
_cell.angle_alpha   90.00
_cell.angle_beta   90.00
_cell.angle_gamma   90.00
#
_symmetry.space_group_name_H-M   'P 1'
#
loop_
_entity.id
_entity.type
_entity.pdbx_description
1 polymer ?
#
loop_
_entity_poly.entity_id
_entity_poly.type
_entity_poly.pdbx_seq_one_letter_code
_entity_poly.pdbx_strand_id
1 'polypeptide(L)'
;MSSHQAPTDEIRDELFSHIQRCGVLEATKEDRDEWLSDTMVWLADRYPELSPLQLAHAETMGRRYLQPVIPHGASTHAGNRDEWQSAAGSPASEMEMAETA
;
A
#
# COMPACT_ATOMS: atom_id res chain seq x y z
N MET A 1 -6.81 25.17 -11.51
CA MET A 1 -5.47 25.30 -10.92
C MET A 1 -5.00 23.90 -10.58
N SER A 2 -4.33 23.24 -11.52
CA SER A 2 -3.75 21.92 -11.25
C SER A 2 -2.68 22.12 -10.19
N SER A 3 -2.90 21.57 -8.98
CA SER A 3 -1.88 21.49 -7.94
C SER A 3 -0.63 20.91 -8.58
N HIS A 4 0.42 21.72 -8.71
CA HIS A 4 1.75 21.20 -8.95
C HIS A 4 2.07 20.38 -7.71
N GLN A 5 2.03 19.06 -7.85
CA GLN A 5 2.52 18.15 -6.83
C GLN A 5 3.95 18.61 -6.47
N ALA A 6 4.29 18.63 -5.18
CA ALA A 6 5.64 19.01 -4.76
C ALA A 6 6.67 18.16 -5.54
N PRO A 7 7.86 18.69 -5.92
CA PRO A 7 8.81 17.97 -6.77
C PRO A 7 9.15 16.56 -6.25
N THR A 8 9.07 16.33 -4.94
CA THR A 8 9.21 15.00 -4.33
C THR A 8 8.11 14.00 -4.69
N ASP A 9 6.89 14.46 -4.90
CA ASP A 9 5.72 13.62 -5.18
C ASP A 9 5.70 13.20 -6.67
N GLU A 10 6.13 14.08 -7.58
CA GLU A 10 6.36 13.77 -8.99
C GLU A 10 7.44 12.70 -9.18
N ILE A 11 8.58 12.85 -8.51
CA ILE A 11 9.68 11.87 -8.56
C ILE A 11 9.26 10.52 -8.01
N ARG A 12 8.48 10.52 -6.94
CA ARG A 12 7.93 9.29 -6.36
C ARG A 12 6.99 8.60 -7.35
N ASP A 13 6.08 9.34 -7.96
CA ASP A 13 5.12 8.79 -8.91
C ASP A 13 5.82 8.24 -10.16
N GLU A 14 6.87 8.92 -10.65
CA GLU A 14 7.68 8.45 -11.77
C GLU A 14 8.47 7.17 -11.41
N LEU A 15 9.12 7.15 -10.24
CA LEU A 15 9.82 5.95 -9.74
C LEU A 15 8.86 4.75 -9.66
N PHE A 16 7.67 4.95 -9.08
CA PHE A 16 6.67 3.89 -8.97
C PHE A 16 6.16 3.44 -10.33
N SER A 17 5.94 4.37 -11.25
CA SER A 17 5.59 4.01 -12.63
C SER A 17 6.66 3.14 -13.28
N HIS A 18 7.94 3.42 -13.03
CA HIS A 18 9.06 2.63 -13.55
C HIS A 18 9.09 1.22 -12.93
N ILE A 19 8.91 1.09 -11.61
CA ILE A 19 8.82 -0.21 -10.93
C ILE A 19 7.69 -1.06 -11.54
N GLN A 20 6.51 -0.48 -11.76
CA GLN A 20 5.35 -1.26 -12.20
C GLN A 20 5.46 -1.69 -13.66
N ARG A 21 6.05 -0.85 -14.53
CA ARG A 21 6.27 -1.19 -15.94
C ARG A 21 7.32 -2.30 -16.11
N CYS A 22 8.36 -2.29 -15.29
CA CYS A 22 9.46 -3.25 -15.41
C CYS A 22 9.19 -4.60 -14.73
N GLY A 23 8.16 -4.72 -13.89
CA GLY A 23 7.85 -5.98 -13.19
C GLY A 23 8.96 -6.41 -12.21
N VAL A 24 9.80 -5.48 -11.76
CA VAL A 24 11.02 -5.74 -10.97
C VAL A 24 10.73 -6.45 -9.64
N LEU A 25 9.48 -6.41 -9.16
CA LEU A 25 9.06 -7.10 -7.94
C LEU A 25 9.25 -8.62 -8.00
N GLU A 26 9.17 -9.22 -9.20
CA GLU A 26 9.33 -10.66 -9.42
C GLU A 26 10.80 -11.09 -9.57
N ALA A 27 11.73 -10.13 -9.69
CA ALA A 27 13.15 -10.39 -9.87
C ALA A 27 13.83 -10.84 -8.56
N THR A 28 15.05 -11.36 -8.67
CA THR A 28 15.82 -11.76 -7.50
C THR A 28 16.21 -10.55 -6.65
N LYS A 29 16.58 -10.74 -5.39
CA LYS A 29 17.01 -9.63 -4.53
C LYS A 29 18.17 -8.84 -5.16
N GLU A 30 19.12 -9.55 -5.77
CA GLU A 30 20.31 -8.95 -6.36
C GLU A 30 19.94 -8.09 -7.57
N ASP A 31 19.11 -8.63 -8.48
CA ASP A 31 18.59 -7.88 -9.62
C ASP A 31 17.79 -6.65 -9.20
N ARG A 32 17.01 -6.74 -8.11
CA ARG A 32 16.25 -5.60 -7.58
C ARG A 32 17.15 -4.50 -7.03
N ASP A 33 18.25 -4.87 -6.37
CA ASP A 33 19.22 -3.93 -5.81
C ASP A 33 20.03 -3.23 -6.92
N GLU A 34 20.41 -3.98 -7.96
CA GLU A 34 21.09 -3.46 -9.16
C GLU A 34 20.17 -2.50 -9.92
N TRP A 35 18.95 -2.95 -10.23
CA TRP A 35 17.96 -2.14 -10.93
C TRP A 35 17.66 -0.82 -10.20
N LEU A 36 17.54 -0.86 -8.87
CA LEU A 36 17.30 0.36 -8.10
C LEU A 36 18.48 1.32 -8.20
N SER A 37 19.71 0.80 -8.13
CA SER A 37 20.92 1.63 -8.25
C SER A 37 20.98 2.32 -9.61
N ASP A 38 20.76 1.58 -10.69
CA ASP A 38 20.71 2.13 -12.06
C ASP A 38 19.59 3.15 -12.22
N THR A 39 18.43 2.89 -11.62
CA THR A 39 17.29 3.81 -11.65
C THR A 39 17.59 5.11 -10.91
N MET A 40 18.32 5.08 -9.79
CA MET A 40 18.74 6.29 -9.09
C MET A 40 19.72 7.13 -9.92
N VAL A 41 20.63 6.49 -10.66
CA VAL A 41 21.54 7.18 -11.59
C VAL A 41 20.74 7.86 -12.71
N TRP A 42 19.78 7.14 -13.29
CA TRP A 42 18.90 7.69 -14.32
C TRP A 42 18.05 8.87 -13.81
N LEU A 43 17.53 8.78 -12.58
CA LEU A 43 16.78 9.86 -11.93
C LEU A 43 17.64 11.10 -11.71
N ALA A 44 18.88 10.94 -11.27
CA ALA A 44 19.80 12.04 -11.04
C ALA A 44 20.21 12.75 -12.34
N ASP A 45 20.37 12.00 -13.44
CA ASP A 45 20.65 12.56 -14.77
C ASP A 45 19.43 13.32 -15.33
N ARG A 46 18.24 12.74 -15.17
CA ARG A 46 16.99 13.29 -15.70
C ARG A 46 16.53 14.55 -14.96
N TYR A 47 16.74 14.62 -13.65
CA TYR A 47 16.30 15.72 -12.81
C TYR A 47 17.49 16.33 -12.06
N PRO A 48 18.37 17.08 -12.75
CA PRO A 48 19.57 17.67 -12.16
C PRO A 48 19.26 18.73 -11.07
N GLU A 49 18.03 19.24 -11.04
CA GLU A 49 17.54 20.14 -9.98
C GLU A 49 17.27 19.43 -8.64
N LEU A 50 17.29 18.09 -8.59
CA LEU A 50 17.06 17.37 -7.35
C LEU A 50 18.22 17.56 -6.38
N SER A 51 17.88 17.94 -5.17
CA SER A 51 18.84 17.92 -4.08
C SER A 51 19.25 16.47 -3.76
N PRO A 52 20.48 16.25 -3.25
CA PRO A 52 20.92 14.94 -2.79
C PRO A 52 19.97 14.31 -1.76
N LEU A 53 19.32 15.14 -0.93
CA LEU A 53 18.35 14.69 0.07
C LEU A 53 17.08 14.10 -0.58
N GLN A 54 16.60 14.71 -1.67
CA GLN A 54 15.43 14.21 -2.40
C GLN A 54 15.72 12.89 -3.10
N LEU A 55 16.91 12.74 -3.70
CA LEU A 55 17.35 11.47 -4.28
C LEU A 55 17.47 10.37 -3.21
N ALA A 56 18.09 10.67 -2.06
CA ALA A 56 18.20 9.71 -0.96
C ALA A 56 16.83 9.28 -0.40
N HIS A 57 15.87 10.21 -0.38
CA HIS A 57 14.49 9.90 0.00
C HIS A 57 13.83 8.97 -1.03
N ALA A 58 13.98 9.25 -2.33
CA ALA A 58 13.47 8.39 -3.39
C ALA A 58 14.06 6.97 -3.31
N GLU A 59 15.36 6.85 -3.09
CA GLU A 59 16.04 5.56 -2.90
C GLU A 59 15.47 4.81 -1.69
N THR A 60 15.33 5.49 -0.55
CA THR A 60 14.79 4.88 0.67
C THR A 60 13.37 4.34 0.46
N MET A 61 12.52 5.09 -0.25
CA MET A 61 11.17 4.64 -0.59
C MET A 61 11.19 3.45 -1.55
N GLY A 62 12.01 3.51 -2.60
CA GLY A 62 12.18 2.42 -3.57
C GLY A 62 12.62 1.12 -2.89
N ARG A 63 13.63 1.18 -2.01
CA ARG A 63 14.10 0.00 -1.25
C ARG A 63 13.00 -0.65 -0.44
N ARG A 64 12.18 0.14 0.27
CA ARG A 64 11.06 -0.39 1.07
C ARG A 64 10.00 -1.05 0.20
N TYR A 65 9.74 -0.49 -0.98
CA TYR A 65 8.73 -1.01 -1.88
C TYR A 65 9.18 -2.32 -2.56
N LEU A 66 10.48 -2.47 -2.80
CA LEU A 66 11.08 -3.71 -3.34
C LEU A 66 11.19 -4.83 -2.29
N GLN A 67 10.94 -4.55 -0.99
CA GLN A 67 10.93 -5.60 0.02
C GLN A 67 9.67 -6.47 -0.14
N PRO A 68 9.81 -7.81 -0.07
CA PRO A 68 8.65 -8.69 -0.10
C PRO A 68 7.74 -8.39 1.09
N VAL A 69 6.43 -8.27 0.85
CA VAL A 69 5.43 -8.18 1.92
C VAL A 69 5.58 -9.43 2.77
N ILE A 70 5.88 -9.26 4.07
CA ILE A 70 5.94 -10.39 5.00
C ILE A 70 4.58 -11.08 4.93
N PRO A 71 4.48 -12.35 4.48
CA PRO A 71 3.23 -13.07 4.54
C PRO A 71 2.93 -13.29 6.03
N HIS A 72 2.07 -12.46 6.61
CA HIS A 72 1.41 -12.83 7.85
C HIS A 72 0.63 -14.11 7.53
N GLY A 73 1.00 -15.20 8.22
CA GLY A 73 0.59 -16.56 7.87
C GLY A 73 -0.89 -16.69 7.55
N ALA A 74 -1.19 -17.57 6.60
CA ALA A 74 -2.51 -17.96 6.13
C ALA A 74 -3.62 -17.80 7.19
N SER A 75 -4.39 -16.71 7.11
CA SER A 75 -5.80 -16.51 7.51
C SER A 75 -6.03 -15.04 7.86
N THR A 76 -6.29 -14.21 6.86
CA THR A 76 -7.05 -12.98 7.09
C THR A 76 -8.15 -12.94 6.04
N HIS A 77 -9.10 -13.86 6.17
CA HIS A 77 -10.44 -13.57 5.69
C HIS A 77 -10.95 -12.45 6.62
N ALA A 78 -11.09 -11.24 6.09
CA ALA A 78 -11.85 -10.20 6.78
C ALA A 78 -13.30 -10.70 6.89
N GLY A 79 -13.60 -11.39 7.98
CA GLY A 79 -14.90 -11.93 8.30
C GLY A 79 -15.27 -11.49 9.71
N ASN A 80 -15.87 -10.32 9.83
CA ASN A 80 -17.16 -10.13 10.49
C ASN A 80 -17.41 -8.62 10.70
N ARG A 81 -18.11 -7.98 9.76
CA ARG A 81 -18.70 -6.65 9.93
C ARG A 81 -20.21 -6.78 10.21
N ASP A 82 -20.64 -7.81 10.94
CA ASP A 82 -22.07 -7.99 11.27
C ASP A 82 -22.36 -8.16 12.77
N GLU A 83 -21.36 -8.11 13.66
CA GLU A 83 -21.63 -8.28 15.11
C GLU A 83 -22.10 -7.01 15.83
N TRP A 84 -22.05 -5.83 15.20
CA TRP A 84 -22.37 -4.55 15.85
C TRP A 84 -23.79 -4.03 15.61
N GLN A 85 -24.68 -4.77 14.93
CA GLN A 85 -26.09 -4.38 14.76
C GLN A 85 -27.10 -5.24 15.54
N SER A 86 -26.69 -6.34 16.16
CA SER A 86 -27.62 -7.20 16.92
C SER A 86 -27.76 -6.85 18.40
N ALA A 87 -27.00 -5.88 18.92
CA ALA A 87 -27.04 -5.50 20.34
C ALA A 87 -27.92 -4.26 20.65
N ALA A 88 -28.53 -3.62 19.65
CA ALA A 88 -29.32 -2.40 19.85
C ALA A 88 -30.72 -2.51 19.23
N GLY A 89 -31.67 -3.08 19.99
CA GLY A 89 -33.10 -2.92 19.72
C GLY A 89 -34.01 -3.98 20.34
N SER A 90 -34.30 -3.89 21.65
CA SER A 90 -35.59 -4.37 22.16
C SER A 90 -36.69 -3.38 21.73
N PRO A 91 -37.93 -3.83 21.48
CA PRO A 91 -38.92 -3.71 22.55
C PRO A 91 -39.98 -4.84 22.62
N ALA A 92 -40.39 -5.09 23.87
CA ALA A 92 -41.73 -5.37 24.41
C ALA A 92 -42.86 -6.03 23.56
N SER A 93 -43.56 -6.94 24.26
CA SER A 93 -44.98 -7.37 24.13
C SER A 93 -45.46 -8.09 22.87
N GLU A 94 -45.92 -9.34 23.02
CA GLU A 94 -47.30 -9.83 22.73
C GLU A 94 -47.39 -11.34 23.12
N MET A 95 -48.14 -11.74 24.16
CA MET A 95 -49.52 -12.28 24.15
C MET A 95 -49.61 -13.75 23.65
N GLU A 96 -49.66 -14.75 24.56
CA GLU A 96 -50.84 -15.44 25.11
C GLU A 96 -51.13 -16.80 24.41
N MET A 97 -51.72 -17.75 25.16
CA MET A 97 -52.36 -19.03 24.73
C MET A 97 -51.42 -20.23 24.48
N ALA A 98 -51.67 -21.48 24.91
CA ALA A 98 -52.72 -22.12 25.69
C ALA A 98 -52.34 -23.60 25.96
N GLU A 99 -52.86 -24.15 27.06
CA GLU A 99 -53.39 -25.52 27.27
C GLU A 99 -52.51 -26.81 27.21
N THR A 100 -52.79 -27.65 28.22
CA THR A 100 -52.84 -29.13 28.27
C THR A 100 -51.58 -29.97 28.53
N ALA A 101 -51.46 -30.49 29.77
CA ALA A 101 -51.60 -31.92 30.10
C ALA A 101 -51.46 -32.16 31.62
#